data_AF-A0A1V5Z4X6-F1
#
_entry.id   AF-A0A1V5Z4X6-F1
#
_cell.length_a   1.000
_cell.length_b   1.000
_cell.length_c   1.000
_cell.angle_alpha   90.00
_cell.angle_beta   90.00
_cell.angle_gamma   90.00
#
_symmetry.space_group_name_H-M   'P 1'
#
loop_
_entity.id
_entity.type
_entity.pdbx_description
1 polymer ?
#
loop_
_entity_poly.entity_id
_entity_poly.type
_entity_poly.pdbx_seq_one_letter_code
_entity_poly.pdbx_strand_id
1 'polypeptide(L)'
;MTALQLPLYILAFQHISGKKPAFGSYIQLLRKIMHSIPIYNPVLKQTLPNGKLPRSEPGWHDILENSLERSISHVHDIKEGIFPIQATSACNPDWYCPYRTICRFQPDRGSQLGEWYLYPSETGDCIKAGDE
;
A
#
# COMPACT_ATOMS: atom_id res chain seq x y z
N MET A 1 3.92 2.87 -6.10
CA MET A 1 3.58 2.88 -4.65
C MET A 1 4.65 2.07 -3.93
N THR A 2 5.46 2.66 -3.07
CA THR A 2 6.48 1.95 -2.26
C THR A 2 5.81 1.33 -1.04
N ALA A 3 6.04 0.03 -0.79
CA ALA A 3 5.47 -0.67 0.35
C ALA A 3 6.12 -0.17 1.66
N LEU A 4 5.32 0.39 2.59
CA LEU A 4 5.81 1.00 3.84
C LEU A 4 6.28 -0.03 4.88
N GLN A 5 5.78 -1.26 4.82
CA GLN A 5 5.95 -2.25 5.89
C GLN A 5 7.42 -2.59 6.18
N LEU A 6 8.18 -3.01 5.16
CA LEU A 6 9.58 -3.41 5.34
C LEU A 6 10.49 -2.27 5.83
N PRO A 7 10.44 -1.04 5.25
CA PRO A 7 11.13 0.12 5.81
C PRO A 7 10.83 0.38 7.29
N LEU A 8 9.56 0.34 7.69
CA LEU A 8 9.16 0.58 9.08
C LEU A 8 9.68 -0.52 10.02
N TYR A 9 9.69 -1.78 9.60
CA TYR A 9 10.28 -2.87 10.40
C TYR A 9 11.79 -2.74 10.57
N ILE A 10 12.49 -2.29 9.55
CA ILE A 10 13.93 -2.02 9.62
C ILE A 10 14.21 -0.90 10.65
N LEU A 11 13.44 0.19 10.60
CA LEU A 11 13.53 1.28 11.57
C LEU A 11 13.22 0.81 13.00
N ALA A 12 12.14 0.03 13.17
CA ALA A 12 11.77 -0.53 14.46
C ALA A 12 12.86 -1.43 15.04
N PHE A 13 13.46 -2.30 14.22
CA PHE A 13 14.60 -3.13 14.63
C PHE A 13 15.78 -2.27 15.11
N GLN A 14 16.13 -1.23 14.36
CA GLN A 14 17.21 -0.32 14.74
C GLN A 14 16.92 0.35 16.09
N HIS A 15 15.69 0.81 16.30
CA HIS A 15 15.28 1.47 17.53
C HIS A 15 15.30 0.52 18.74
N ILE A 16 14.76 -0.68 18.60
CA ILE A 16 14.63 -1.66 19.70
C ILE A 16 15.97 -2.30 20.04
N SER A 17 16.78 -2.64 19.02
CA SER A 17 18.02 -3.40 19.22
C SER A 17 19.27 -2.54 19.41
N GLY A 18 19.22 -1.25 19.03
CA GLY A 18 20.38 -0.37 18.95
C GLY A 18 21.40 -0.77 17.86
N LYS A 19 21.11 -1.80 17.07
CA LYS A 19 22.00 -2.31 16.01
C LYS A 19 21.68 -1.65 14.68
N LYS A 20 22.70 -1.49 13.83
CA LYS A 20 22.53 -1.01 12.46
C LYS A 20 22.04 -2.15 11.55
N PRO A 21 20.82 -2.09 11.00
CA PRO A 21 20.34 -3.12 10.08
C PRO A 21 21.14 -3.09 8.78
N ALA A 22 21.56 -4.27 8.33
CA ALA A 22 22.28 -4.43 7.07
C ALA A 22 21.35 -4.68 5.87
N PHE A 23 20.25 -5.42 6.08
CA PHE A 23 19.27 -5.74 5.04
C PHE A 23 17.90 -6.10 5.63
N GLY A 24 16.88 -6.11 4.78
CA GLY A 24 15.57 -6.70 5.03
C GLY A 24 14.93 -7.15 3.72
N SER A 25 14.09 -8.18 3.74
CA SER A 25 13.46 -8.74 2.54
C SER A 25 12.11 -9.38 2.82
N TYR A 26 11.29 -9.53 1.78
CA TYR A 26 10.09 -10.36 1.83
C TYR A 26 10.40 -11.78 1.34
N ILE A 27 9.96 -12.77 2.12
CA ILE A 27 10.12 -14.20 1.78
C ILE A 27 8.73 -14.80 1.59
N GLN A 28 8.46 -15.37 0.41
CA GLN A 28 7.23 -16.11 0.13
C GLN A 28 7.47 -17.62 0.29
N LEU A 29 6.75 -18.25 1.22
CA LEU A 29 7.00 -19.64 1.64
C LEU A 29 6.28 -20.73 0.81
N LEU A 30 5.33 -20.39 -0.09
CA LEU A 30 4.56 -21.38 -0.88
C LEU A 30 4.61 -21.17 -2.42
N ARG A 31 4.85 -22.30 -3.10
CA ARG A 31 4.73 -22.70 -4.53
C ARG A 31 5.49 -22.00 -5.68
N LYS A 32 6.55 -21.26 -5.39
CA LYS A 32 7.85 -21.24 -6.14
C LYS A 32 8.59 -20.00 -5.67
N ILE A 33 9.52 -20.20 -4.74
CA ILE A 33 10.20 -19.17 -3.94
C ILE A 33 10.63 -17.99 -4.82
N MET A 34 10.01 -16.83 -4.58
CA MET A 34 10.46 -15.57 -5.12
C MET A 34 10.89 -14.70 -3.94
N HIS A 35 12.20 -14.48 -3.81
CA HIS A 35 12.74 -13.43 -2.96
C HIS A 35 12.41 -12.10 -3.64
N SER A 36 11.45 -11.34 -3.09
CA SER A 36 11.12 -10.02 -3.61
C SER A 36 11.74 -8.92 -2.74
N ILE A 37 12.34 -7.96 -3.46
CA ILE A 37 12.97 -6.70 -3.05
C ILE A 37 13.66 -6.74 -1.68
N PRO A 38 14.90 -7.25 -1.60
CA PRO A 38 15.77 -6.96 -0.49
C PRO A 38 16.15 -5.49 -0.53
N ILE A 39 15.76 -4.78 0.52
CA ILE A 39 16.28 -3.45 0.81
C ILE A 39 17.56 -3.70 1.62
N TYR A 40 18.69 -3.12 1.25
CA TYR A 40 19.93 -3.25 2.04
C TYR A 40 20.76 -1.97 2.07
N ASN A 41 21.52 -1.80 3.14
CA ASN A 41 22.43 -0.68 3.33
C ASN A 41 23.71 -0.91 2.51
N PRO A 42 24.03 -0.07 1.51
CA PRO A 42 25.18 -0.27 0.63
C PRO A 42 26.53 -0.25 1.36
N VAL A 43 26.62 0.42 2.51
CA VAL A 43 27.84 0.47 3.35
C VAL A 43 28.14 -0.88 4.01
N LEU A 44 27.11 -1.68 4.27
CA LEU A 44 27.21 -2.97 4.97
C LEU A 44 27.23 -4.16 3.99
N LYS A 45 27.48 -3.92 2.71
CA LYS A 45 27.47 -4.97 1.67
C LYS A 45 28.36 -6.17 2.00
N GLN A 46 29.49 -5.94 2.66
CA GLN A 46 30.46 -6.98 3.02
C GLN A 46 29.98 -7.92 4.13
N THR A 47 28.96 -7.53 4.91
CA THR A 47 28.43 -8.35 6.01
C THR A 47 27.24 -9.20 5.59
N LEU A 48 26.87 -9.18 4.31
CA LEU A 48 25.69 -9.87 3.80
C LEU A 48 26.02 -11.33 3.42
N PRO A 49 25.05 -12.26 3.54
CA PRO A 49 25.25 -13.65 3.13
C PRO A 49 25.65 -13.75 1.64
N ASN A 50 26.54 -14.70 1.34
CA ASN A 50 26.93 -14.98 -0.04
C ASN A 50 25.70 -15.41 -0.87
N GLY A 51 25.33 -14.62 -1.89
CA GLY A 51 24.17 -14.88 -2.73
C GLY A 51 23.88 -13.74 -3.72
N LYS A 52 23.03 -14.00 -4.70
CA LYS A 52 22.60 -13.00 -5.69
C LYS A 52 21.55 -12.09 -5.04
N LEU A 53 22.01 -11.08 -4.31
CA LEU A 53 21.15 -10.00 -3.84
C LEU A 53 20.73 -9.13 -5.05
N PRO A 54 19.43 -8.85 -5.24
CA PRO A 54 18.94 -7.79 -6.11
C PRO A 54 19.72 -6.48 -5.93
N ARG A 55 19.66 -5.60 -6.94
CA ARG A 55 20.37 -4.30 -6.92
C ARG A 55 20.01 -3.55 -5.64
N SER A 56 21.01 -2.99 -4.97
CA SER A 56 20.83 -2.06 -3.85
C SER A 56 19.86 -0.97 -4.28
N GLU A 57 18.91 -0.63 -3.42
CA GLU A 57 18.24 0.66 -3.52
C GLU A 57 19.23 1.75 -3.10
N PRO A 58 19.69 2.63 -4.01
CA PRO A 58 20.69 3.64 -3.70
C PRO A 58 20.19 4.62 -2.61
N GLY A 59 18.88 4.89 -2.60
CA GLY A 59 18.20 5.74 -1.62
C GLY A 59 17.72 4.98 -0.39
N TRP A 60 18.53 4.07 0.18
CA TRP A 60 18.17 3.32 1.40
C TRP A 60 17.66 4.25 2.51
N HIS A 61 18.43 5.30 2.83
CA HIS A 61 18.09 6.24 3.90
C HIS A 61 16.82 7.01 3.54
N ASP A 62 16.74 7.53 2.32
CA ASP A 62 15.58 8.27 1.82
C ASP A 62 14.32 7.41 1.87
N ILE A 63 14.40 6.12 1.54
CA ILE A 63 13.25 5.19 1.63
C ILE A 63 12.79 5.02 3.07
N LEU A 64 13.73 4.87 4.02
CA LEU A 64 13.38 4.76 5.44
C LEU A 64 12.76 6.06 5.96
N GLU A 65 13.38 7.20 5.69
CA GLU A 65 12.92 8.53 6.12
C GLU A 65 11.55 8.86 5.54
N ASN A 66 11.37 8.73 4.22
CA ASN A 66 10.08 8.94 3.58
C ASN A 66 9.00 7.98 4.12
N SER A 67 9.37 6.74 4.46
CA SER A 67 8.40 5.80 5.04
C SER A 67 7.97 6.21 6.43
N LEU A 68 8.90 6.72 7.24
CA LEU A 68 8.62 7.28 8.57
C LEU A 68 7.72 8.50 8.47
N GLU A 69 8.08 9.49 7.64
CA GLU A 69 7.27 10.70 7.42
C GLU A 69 5.85 10.37 6.98
N ARG A 70 5.70 9.46 6.01
CA ARG A 70 4.38 9.00 5.55
C ARG A 70 3.59 8.33 6.66
N SER A 71 4.23 7.48 7.47
CA SER A 71 3.56 6.83 8.59
C SER A 71 3.08 7.83 9.64
N ILE A 72 3.88 8.85 9.93
CA ILE A 72 3.53 9.94 10.85
C ILE A 72 2.33 10.71 10.27
N SER A 73 2.39 11.11 9.01
CA SER A 73 1.29 11.79 8.32
C SER A 73 0.00 10.98 8.36
N HIS A 74 0.05 9.67 8.08
CA HIS A 74 -1.13 8.80 8.18
C HIS A 74 -1.70 8.72 9.59
N VAL A 75 -0.86 8.70 10.63
CA VAL A 75 -1.34 8.74 12.02
C VAL A 75 -2.04 10.07 12.34
N HIS A 76 -1.52 11.19 11.85
CA HIS A 76 -2.18 12.49 11.99
C HIS A 76 -3.52 12.53 11.25
N ASP A 77 -3.55 12.11 9.98
CA ASP A 77 -4.78 12.04 9.18
C ASP A 77 -5.87 11.22 9.91
N ILE A 78 -5.51 10.05 10.43
CA ILE A 78 -6.43 9.18 11.18
C ILE A 78 -6.95 9.89 12.45
N LYS A 79 -6.09 10.56 13.20
CA LYS A 79 -6.48 11.30 14.42
C LYS A 79 -7.43 12.46 14.11
N GLU A 80 -7.27 13.09 12.96
CA GLU A 80 -8.10 14.20 12.50
C GLU A 80 -9.37 13.73 11.76
N GLY A 81 -9.56 12.41 11.60
CA GLY A 81 -10.69 11.84 10.87
C GLY A 81 -10.60 12.06 9.35
N ILE A 82 -9.41 12.37 8.84
CA ILE A 82 -9.12 12.58 7.43
C ILE A 82 -8.80 11.21 6.80
N PHE A 83 -9.66 10.80 5.86
CA PHE A 83 -9.47 9.58 5.09
C PHE A 83 -9.50 9.95 3.60
N PRO A 84 -8.33 10.28 3.01
CA PRO A 84 -8.27 10.80 1.66
C PRO A 84 -8.68 9.71 0.66
N ILE A 85 -9.59 10.05 -0.25
CA ILE A 85 -9.86 9.23 -1.42
C ILE A 85 -8.85 9.64 -2.48
N GLN A 86 -8.20 8.68 -3.13
CA GLN A 86 -7.51 8.97 -4.36
C GLN A 86 -8.57 9.21 -5.45
N ALA A 87 -8.89 10.48 -5.68
CA ALA A 87 -9.94 10.93 -6.60
C ALA A 87 -9.77 10.40 -8.04
N THR A 88 -8.57 9.95 -8.40
CA THR A 88 -8.22 9.41 -9.72
C THR A 88 -8.28 7.88 -9.79
N SER A 89 -8.51 7.17 -8.68
CA SER A 89 -8.60 5.71 -8.67
C SER A 89 -9.98 5.29 -8.17
N ALA A 90 -10.84 4.91 -9.12
CA ALA A 90 -12.00 4.08 -8.78
C ALA A 90 -11.51 2.85 -8.00
N CYS A 91 -12.32 2.37 -7.05
CA CYS A 91 -12.03 1.08 -6.41
C CYS A 91 -11.95 0.01 -7.50
N ASN A 92 -10.76 -0.57 -7.69
CA ASN A 92 -10.58 -1.63 -8.66
C ASN A 92 -11.37 -2.86 -8.21
N PRO A 93 -12.33 -3.38 -9.01
CA PRO A 93 -13.16 -4.53 -8.64
C PRO A 93 -12.35 -5.81 -8.44
N ASP A 94 -11.16 -5.92 -9.05
CA ASP A 94 -10.24 -7.04 -8.89
C ASP A 94 -9.47 -6.97 -7.55
N TRP A 95 -9.52 -5.84 -6.85
CA TRP A 95 -8.86 -5.69 -5.55
C TRP A 95 -9.79 -6.15 -4.45
N TYR A 96 -9.29 -7.06 -3.63
CA TYR A 96 -10.01 -7.46 -2.42
C TYR A 96 -10.07 -6.30 -1.42
N CYS A 97 -11.29 -5.82 -1.15
CA CYS A 97 -11.57 -4.87 -0.08
C CYS A 97 -12.71 -5.41 0.81
N PRO A 98 -12.44 -5.78 2.07
CA PRO A 98 -13.46 -6.34 2.95
C PRO A 98 -14.51 -5.30 3.39
N TYR A 99 -14.21 -4.01 3.24
CA TYR A 99 -15.08 -2.90 3.67
C TYR A 99 -15.91 -2.29 2.54
N ARG A 100 -15.92 -2.92 1.35
CA ARG A 100 -16.55 -2.34 0.14
C ARG A 100 -18.03 -2.01 0.32
N THR A 101 -18.77 -2.82 1.07
CA THR A 101 -20.23 -2.68 1.28
C THR A 101 -20.62 -1.57 2.27
N ILE A 102 -19.68 -1.17 3.13
CA ILE A 102 -19.90 -0.13 4.15
C ILE A 102 -19.15 1.17 3.83
N CYS A 103 -18.37 1.20 2.74
CA CYS A 103 -17.58 2.34 2.33
C CYS A 103 -18.50 3.54 2.03
N ARG A 104 -18.25 4.67 2.69
CA ARG A 104 -19.05 5.91 2.51
C ARG A 104 -18.98 6.48 1.08
N PHE A 105 -18.03 6.01 0.29
CA PHE A 105 -17.78 6.47 -1.08
C PHE A 105 -18.24 5.47 -2.14
N GLN A 106 -18.76 4.30 -1.74
CA GLN A 106 -19.38 3.37 -2.67
C GLN A 106 -20.81 3.88 -2.96
N PRO A 107 -21.19 4.06 -4.24
CA PRO A 107 -22.48 4.65 -4.61
C PRO A 107 -23.69 3.88 -4.07
N ASP A 108 -23.55 2.57 -3.89
CA ASP A 108 -24.61 1.66 -3.47
C ASP A 108 -24.35 1.10 -2.05
N ARG A 109 -23.97 2.01 -1.15
CA ARG A 109 -23.68 1.72 0.25
C ARG A 109 -24.86 1.00 0.90
N GLY A 110 -24.60 -0.19 1.45
CA GLY A 110 -25.63 -1.01 2.09
C GLY A 110 -26.16 -2.15 1.23
N SER A 111 -25.72 -2.28 -0.03
CA SER A 111 -26.00 -3.51 -0.80
C SER A 111 -25.17 -4.68 -0.32
N GLN A 112 -25.71 -5.88 -0.50
CA GLN A 112 -25.05 -7.12 -0.09
C GLN A 112 -23.80 -7.41 -0.94
N LEU A 113 -23.74 -6.88 -2.16
CA LEU A 113 -22.70 -7.18 -3.14
C LEU A 113 -21.58 -6.14 -3.15
N GLY A 114 -21.88 -4.86 -2.83
CA GLY A 114 -20.90 -3.78 -2.88
C GLY A 114 -20.41 -3.51 -4.31
N GLU A 115 -21.30 -3.65 -5.28
CA GLU A 115 -21.01 -3.43 -6.70
C GLU A 115 -20.77 -1.93 -6.95
N TRP A 116 -19.77 -1.65 -7.79
CA TRP A 116 -19.52 -0.30 -8.28
C TRP A 116 -20.17 -0.16 -9.64
N TYR A 117 -21.34 0.47 -9.68
CA TYR A 117 -21.88 0.96 -10.94
C TYR A 117 -21.02 2.14 -11.37
N LEU A 118 -20.33 1.99 -12.50
CA LEU A 118 -19.88 3.15 -13.26
C LEU A 118 -21.16 3.88 -13.66
N TYR A 119 -21.54 4.91 -12.90
CA TYR A 119 -22.52 5.86 -13.41
C TYR A 119 -21.98 6.35 -14.76
N PRO A 120 -22.77 6.26 -15.84
CA PRO A 120 -22.35 6.80 -17.12
C PRO A 120 -21.93 8.25 -16.88
N SER A 121 -20.68 8.57 -17.18
CA SER A 121 -20.20 9.94 -17.22
C SER A 121 -21.07 10.68 -18.22
N GLU A 122 -22.01 11.48 -17.73
CA GLU A 122 -22.78 12.47 -18.46
C GLU A 122 -23.00 12.15 -19.96
N THR A 123 -23.88 11.19 -20.24
CA THR A 123 -24.77 11.35 -21.40
C THR A 123 -26.17 11.32 -20.85
N GLY A 124 -26.70 12.53 -20.64
CA GLY A 124 -28.08 12.72 -20.25
C GLY A 124 -28.97 12.06 -21.29
N ASP A 125 -29.80 11.13 -20.83
CA ASP A 125 -31.15 10.94 -21.31
C ASP A 125 -31.94 10.32 -20.17
N CYS A 126 -32.77 11.14 -19.54
CA CYS A 126 -33.80 10.66 -18.64
C CYS A 126 -34.82 9.90 -19.51
N ILE A 127 -34.69 8.58 -19.60
CA ILE A 127 -35.79 7.75 -20.08
C ILE A 127 -36.87 7.82 -18.99
N LYS A 128 -37.90 8.64 -19.26
CA LYS A 128 -39.12 8.64 -18.47
C LYS A 128 -39.71 7.23 -18.52
N ALA A 129 -39.92 6.64 -17.36
CA ALA A 129 -40.77 5.49 -17.21
C ALA A 129 -42.22 5.89 -17.50
N GLY A 130 -42.86 5.18 -18.44
CA GLY A 130 -44.31 5.22 -18.68
C GLY A 130 -44.74 6.14 -19.81
N ASP A 131 -45.18 5.53 -20.92
CA ASP A 131 -46.58 5.59 -21.33
C ASP A 131 -46.89 4.33 -22.16
N GLU A 132 -47.88 3.60 -21.66
CA GLU A 132 -48.76 2.53 -22.22
C GLU A 132 -48.35 1.73 -23.47
#